data_AF-A0A2S5KSX7-F1
#
_entry.id   AF-A0A2S5KSX7-F1
#
_cell.length_a   1.000
_cell.length_b   1.000
_cell.length_c   1.000
_cell.angle_alpha   90.00
_cell.angle_beta   90.00
_cell.angle_gamma   90.00
#
_symmetry.space_group_name_H-M   'P 1'
#
loop_
_entity.id
_entity.type
_entity.pdbx_description
1 polymer ?
#
loop_
_entity_poly.entity_id
_entity_poly.type
_entity_poly.pdbx_seq_one_letter_code
_entity_poly.pdbx_strand_id
1 'polypeptide(L)'
;MIRIHPALRAARAQQILDRLDAAATPGAFDLYSGGQPDPDGEIASLSDHSTETAYTVGVYVRAGLHYYRADTAGVSGSTAPDWPIDGSTVSDGGVTWTDMGAVPVLLGTLTLSQPCGQVDTTRVGAAYVVSTTFFAWTEDSAADASQQAAWGRFRDGNGQPALDGSVGVEGSGADFIINTADIVAGGPIRIKAGTTPVLIEPGA
;
A
#
# COMPACT_ATOMS: atom_id res chain seq x y z
N MET A 1 21.51 16.32 18.23
CA MET A 1 21.15 15.63 16.97
C MET A 1 21.52 14.17 17.12
N ILE A 2 20.55 13.26 17.06
CA ILE A 2 20.82 11.82 17.06
C ILE A 2 21.13 11.40 15.62
N ARG A 3 22.18 10.61 15.40
CA ARG A 3 22.56 10.06 14.08
C ARG A 3 22.60 8.54 14.15
N ILE A 4 21.96 7.88 13.19
CA ILE A 4 21.92 6.42 13.09
C ILE A 4 23.15 5.95 12.30
N HIS A 5 23.85 4.93 12.79
CA HIS A 5 25.01 4.36 12.12
C HIS A 5 24.60 3.75 10.76
N PRO A 6 25.37 3.93 9.67
CA PRO A 6 25.01 3.43 8.33
C PRO A 6 24.73 1.92 8.30
N ALA A 7 25.47 1.12 9.08
CA ALA A 7 25.23 -0.32 9.17
C ALA A 7 23.84 -0.67 9.72
N LEU A 8 23.30 0.13 10.66
CA LEU A 8 21.95 -0.10 11.20
C LEU A 8 20.87 0.27 10.17
N ARG A 9 21.11 1.32 9.39
CA ARG A 9 20.26 1.72 8.27
C ARG A 9 20.24 0.65 7.18
N ALA A 10 21.42 0.15 6.80
CA ALA A 10 21.54 -0.95 5.84
C ALA A 10 20.87 -2.24 6.32
N ALA A 11 20.99 -2.57 7.61
CA ALA A 11 20.31 -3.73 8.18
C ALA A 11 18.78 -3.60 8.12
N ARG A 12 18.22 -2.41 8.35
CA ARG A 12 16.77 -2.17 8.21
C ARG A 12 16.31 -2.29 6.76
N ALA A 13 17.05 -1.70 5.83
CA ALA A 13 16.76 -1.85 4.40
C ALA A 13 16.81 -3.32 3.97
N GLN A 14 17.78 -4.09 4.47
CA GLN A 14 17.88 -5.51 4.17
C GLN A 14 16.69 -6.30 4.73
N GLN A 15 16.18 -5.96 5.91
CA GLN A 15 14.98 -6.60 6.47
C GLN A 15 13.73 -6.41 5.59
N ILE A 16 13.62 -5.29 4.87
CA ILE A 16 12.53 -5.07 3.91
C ILE A 16 12.69 -6.01 2.71
N LEU A 17 13.89 -6.11 2.14
CA LEU A 17 14.14 -7.06 1.04
C LEU A 17 13.94 -8.51 1.48
N ASP A 18 14.46 -8.89 2.64
CA ASP A 18 14.32 -10.24 3.19
C ASP A 18 12.84 -10.58 3.41
N ARG A 19 12.01 -9.59 3.76
CA ARG A 19 10.57 -9.76 3.92
C ARG A 19 9.89 -10.07 2.58
N LEU A 20 10.29 -9.39 1.52
CA LEU A 20 9.76 -9.56 0.15
C LEU A 20 10.22 -10.89 -0.47
N ASP A 21 11.47 -11.26 -0.20
CA ASP A 21 12.11 -12.49 -0.68
C ASP A 21 11.94 -13.68 0.29
N ALA A 22 11.06 -13.56 1.28
CA ALA A 22 10.84 -14.60 2.29
C ALA A 22 10.29 -15.91 1.68
N ALA A 23 9.60 -15.81 0.55
CA ALA A 23 9.05 -16.93 -0.19
C ALA A 23 10.00 -17.42 -1.29
N ALA A 24 9.86 -18.67 -1.72
CA ALA A 24 10.60 -19.19 -2.87
C ALA A 24 10.03 -18.68 -4.22
N THR A 25 8.78 -18.23 -4.21
CA THR A 25 8.11 -17.57 -5.32
C THR A 25 8.41 -16.08 -5.30
N PRO A 26 8.47 -15.41 -6.48
CA PRO A 26 8.72 -13.98 -6.52
C PRO A 26 7.61 -13.18 -5.84
N GLY A 27 8.00 -12.10 -5.15
CA GLY A 27 7.06 -11.12 -4.62
C GLY A 27 6.33 -10.34 -5.71
N ALA A 28 5.36 -9.53 -5.28
CA ALA A 28 4.50 -8.75 -6.16
C ALA A 28 4.32 -7.32 -5.67
N PHE A 29 4.03 -6.41 -6.58
CA PHE A 29 3.55 -5.07 -6.31
C PHE A 29 2.16 -4.90 -6.91
N ASP A 30 1.17 -4.77 -6.04
CA ASP A 30 -0.23 -4.57 -6.39
C ASP A 30 -0.54 -3.08 -6.42
N LEU A 31 -1.14 -2.60 -7.51
CA LEU A 31 -1.57 -1.21 -7.65
C LEU A 31 -3.05 -1.08 -7.36
N TYR A 32 -3.43 -0.11 -6.54
CA TYR A 32 -4.81 0.12 -6.15
C TYR A 32 -5.26 1.56 -6.39
N SER A 33 -6.56 1.72 -6.66
CA SER A 33 -7.25 3.01 -6.53
C SER A 33 -7.79 3.22 -5.11
N GLY A 34 -8.47 4.34 -4.90
CA GLY A 34 -9.24 4.59 -3.67
C GLY A 34 -8.39 4.90 -2.45
N GLY A 35 -8.97 4.71 -1.27
CA GLY A 35 -8.29 4.92 0.01
C GLY A 35 -7.29 3.82 0.33
N GLN A 36 -6.18 4.16 0.98
CA GLN A 36 -5.27 3.14 1.51
C GLN A 36 -5.83 2.66 2.87
N PRO A 37 -6.03 1.34 3.08
CA PRO A 37 -6.38 0.81 4.40
C PRO A 37 -5.23 1.04 5.38
N ASP A 38 -5.47 0.88 6.69
CA ASP A 38 -4.35 0.88 7.64
C ASP A 38 -3.29 -0.16 7.24
N PRO A 39 -2.02 0.05 7.62
CA PRO A 39 -0.98 -0.95 7.44
C PRO A 39 -1.47 -2.34 7.89
N ASP A 40 -1.21 -3.35 7.06
CA ASP A 40 -1.66 -4.75 7.24
C ASP A 40 -3.16 -5.02 7.06
N GLY A 41 -3.99 -4.00 6.83
CA GLY A 41 -5.40 -4.17 6.51
C GLY A 41 -5.60 -4.83 5.15
N GLU A 42 -6.35 -5.94 5.09
CA GLU A 42 -6.64 -6.66 3.85
C GLU A 42 -7.88 -6.10 3.12
N ILE A 43 -7.78 -6.00 1.79
CA ILE A 43 -8.83 -5.43 0.92
C ILE A 43 -9.77 -6.49 0.37
N ALA A 44 -9.24 -7.69 0.14
CA ALA A 44 -9.97 -8.78 -0.50
C ALA A 44 -11.13 -9.33 0.35
N SER A 45 -11.32 -8.83 1.58
CA SER A 45 -12.27 -9.34 2.58
C SER A 45 -13.15 -8.26 3.22
N LEU A 46 -13.29 -7.07 2.61
CA LEU A 46 -14.17 -6.02 3.14
C LEU A 46 -15.65 -6.47 3.07
N SER A 47 -16.24 -6.76 4.23
CA SER A 47 -17.66 -7.13 4.35
C SER A 47 -18.57 -5.90 4.26
N ASP A 48 -19.80 -6.05 3.77
CA ASP A 48 -20.78 -4.95 3.83
C ASP A 48 -21.23 -4.71 5.27
N HIS A 49 -21.55 -3.45 5.60
CA HIS A 49 -22.16 -3.10 6.87
C HIS A 49 -23.49 -3.85 7.06
N SER A 50 -23.69 -4.34 8.28
CA SER A 50 -24.93 -4.92 8.77
C SER A 50 -25.36 -4.25 10.08
N THR A 51 -26.66 -4.01 10.22
CA THR A 51 -27.29 -3.47 11.43
C THR A 51 -27.34 -4.50 12.55
N GLU A 52 -27.46 -4.04 13.80
CA GLU A 52 -27.55 -4.88 15.00
C GLU A 52 -26.45 -5.96 15.09
N THR A 53 -25.27 -5.64 14.56
CA THR A 53 -24.14 -6.57 14.40
C THR A 53 -22.98 -6.15 15.29
N ALA A 54 -22.35 -7.10 15.97
CA ALA A 54 -21.20 -6.84 16.80
C ALA A 54 -19.92 -6.69 15.96
N TYR A 55 -19.20 -5.59 16.17
CA TYR A 55 -17.91 -5.29 15.55
C TYR A 55 -16.83 -5.08 16.61
N THR A 56 -15.59 -5.39 16.23
CA THR A 56 -14.39 -5.10 17.02
C THR A 56 -13.64 -3.92 16.42
N VAL A 57 -12.82 -3.24 17.24
CA VAL A 57 -11.94 -2.16 16.76
C VAL A 57 -11.05 -2.66 15.63
N GLY A 58 -10.85 -1.82 14.60
CA GLY A 58 -9.99 -2.09 13.45
C GLY A 58 -10.64 -2.94 12.35
N VAL A 59 -11.88 -3.42 12.54
CA VAL A 59 -12.63 -4.08 11.46
C VAL A 59 -13.06 -3.05 10.43
N TYR A 60 -13.01 -3.45 9.17
CA TYR A 60 -13.47 -2.63 8.06
C TYR A 60 -14.77 -3.16 7.49
N VAL A 61 -15.67 -2.24 7.14
CA VAL A 61 -16.92 -2.54 6.42
C VAL A 61 -17.10 -1.63 5.22
N ARG A 62 -17.89 -2.07 4.24
CA ARG A 62 -18.31 -1.24 3.11
C ARG A 62 -19.69 -0.66 3.37
N ALA A 63 -19.86 0.60 2.96
CA ALA A 63 -21.16 1.21 2.79
C ALA A 63 -21.16 2.06 1.52
N GLY A 64 -21.94 1.64 0.51
CA GLY A 64 -21.95 2.26 -0.80
C GLY A 64 -20.60 2.11 -1.53
N LEU A 65 -20.01 3.24 -1.95
CA LEU A 65 -18.72 3.27 -2.66
C LEU A 65 -17.52 3.50 -1.73
N HIS A 66 -17.76 3.61 -0.43
CA HIS A 66 -16.73 3.88 0.59
C HIS A 66 -16.60 2.69 1.56
N TYR A 67 -15.48 2.68 2.27
CA TYR A 67 -15.25 1.74 3.37
C TYR A 67 -14.85 2.47 4.64
N TYR A 68 -15.16 1.84 5.77
CA TYR A 68 -15.12 2.47 7.08
C TYR A 68 -14.42 1.56 8.06
N ARG A 69 -13.60 2.15 8.94
CA ARG A 69 -12.94 1.45 10.05
C ARG A 69 -13.71 1.66 11.33
N ALA A 70 -13.96 0.59 12.09
CA ALA A 70 -14.49 0.69 13.44
C ALA A 70 -13.40 1.21 14.40
N ASP A 71 -13.57 2.42 14.96
CA ASP A 71 -12.67 2.96 15.98
C ASP A 71 -13.04 2.49 17.39
N THR A 72 -14.29 2.06 17.59
CA THR A 72 -14.76 1.47 18.85
C THR A 72 -15.38 0.10 18.61
N ALA A 73 -15.21 -0.81 19.56
CA ALA A 73 -15.98 -2.06 19.55
C ALA A 73 -17.40 -1.80 20.05
N GLY A 74 -18.38 -2.52 19.51
CA GLY A 74 -19.78 -2.34 19.87
C GLY A 74 -20.73 -3.10 18.96
N VAL A 75 -22.03 -2.87 19.14
CA VAL A 75 -23.08 -3.36 18.25
C VAL A 75 -23.60 -2.18 17.43
N SER A 76 -23.71 -2.33 16.11
CA SER A 76 -24.28 -1.30 15.23
C SER A 76 -25.75 -1.03 15.55
N GLY A 77 -26.25 0.14 15.15
CA GLY A 77 -27.63 0.53 15.34
C GLY A 77 -28.61 -0.37 14.58
N SER A 78 -29.90 -0.24 14.90
CA SER A 78 -31.00 -0.90 14.19
C SER A 78 -31.29 -0.27 12.82
N THR A 79 -30.64 0.84 12.49
CA THR A 79 -30.70 1.50 11.19
C THR A 79 -29.30 2.00 10.87
N ALA A 80 -28.88 1.87 9.61
CA ALA A 80 -27.60 2.38 9.16
C ALA A 80 -27.53 3.92 9.34
N PRO A 81 -26.38 4.47 9.74
CA PRO A 81 -26.20 5.91 9.84
C PRO A 81 -26.15 6.56 8.46
N ASP A 82 -26.25 7.89 8.41
CA ASP A 82 -25.83 8.66 7.24
C ASP A 82 -24.31 8.62 7.15
N TRP A 83 -23.79 7.90 6.16
CA TRP A 83 -22.37 7.64 6.02
C TRP A 83 -21.63 8.87 5.46
N PRO A 84 -20.65 9.44 6.18
CA PRO A 84 -19.80 10.51 5.66
C PRO A 84 -18.87 9.97 4.56
N ILE A 85 -18.46 10.83 3.64
CA ILE A 85 -17.56 10.50 2.51
C ILE A 85 -16.36 11.45 2.42
N ASP A 86 -16.07 12.13 3.53
CA ASP A 86 -15.08 13.21 3.65
C ASP A 86 -13.95 12.87 4.64
N GLY A 87 -13.81 11.61 5.03
CA GLY A 87 -12.84 11.17 6.04
C GLY A 87 -13.25 11.44 7.49
N SER A 88 -14.46 11.96 7.74
CA SER A 88 -14.95 12.19 9.10
C SER A 88 -15.50 10.93 9.76
N THR A 89 -15.87 11.04 11.04
CA THR A 89 -16.39 9.93 11.83
C THR A 89 -17.91 10.00 12.00
N VAL A 90 -18.55 8.83 12.15
CA VAL A 90 -19.99 8.71 12.40
C VAL A 90 -20.28 7.68 13.49
N SER A 91 -21.25 8.00 14.35
CA SER A 91 -21.74 7.09 15.38
C SER A 91 -22.89 6.24 14.86
N ASP A 92 -22.84 4.95 15.13
CA ASP A 92 -23.78 3.93 14.70
C ASP A 92 -24.04 2.95 15.86
N GLY A 93 -25.03 3.27 16.70
CA GLY A 93 -25.29 2.53 17.92
C GLY A 93 -24.11 2.60 18.90
N GLY A 94 -23.45 1.46 19.14
CA GLY A 94 -22.27 1.34 19.99
C GLY A 94 -20.93 1.47 19.25
N VAL A 95 -20.94 1.60 17.93
CA VAL A 95 -19.73 1.68 17.09
C VAL A 95 -19.53 3.10 16.58
N THR A 96 -18.30 3.60 16.63
CA THR A 96 -17.87 4.79 15.89
C THR A 96 -17.06 4.35 14.69
N TRP A 97 -17.43 4.85 13.51
CA TRP A 97 -16.80 4.52 12.24
C TRP A 97 -16.03 5.74 11.71
N THR A 98 -14.83 5.55 11.18
CA THR A 98 -14.09 6.55 10.38
C THR A 98 -14.20 6.19 8.89
N ASP A 99 -14.54 7.15 8.04
CA ASP A 99 -14.44 7.00 6.58
C ASP A 99 -12.97 6.88 6.16
N MET A 100 -12.65 5.81 5.45
CA MET A 100 -11.30 5.53 4.96
C MET A 100 -11.15 5.87 3.47
N GLY A 101 -12.21 6.39 2.85
CA GLY A 101 -12.27 6.77 1.45
C GLY A 101 -12.98 5.73 0.58
N ALA A 102 -12.83 5.91 -0.73
CA ALA A 102 -13.45 5.01 -1.72
C ALA A 102 -12.88 3.58 -1.60
N VAL A 103 -13.74 2.58 -1.80
CA VAL A 103 -13.35 1.16 -1.78
C VAL A 103 -12.21 0.91 -2.78
N PRO A 104 -11.07 0.32 -2.35
CA PRO A 104 -9.94 0.12 -3.24
C PRO A 104 -10.26 -0.90 -4.32
N VAL A 105 -9.81 -0.62 -5.55
CA VAL A 105 -9.90 -1.56 -6.67
C VAL A 105 -8.50 -1.90 -7.12
N LEU A 106 -8.20 -3.20 -7.25
CA LEU A 106 -6.96 -3.68 -7.85
C LEU A 106 -6.94 -3.28 -9.32
N LEU A 107 -5.91 -2.54 -9.70
CA LEU A 107 -5.72 -2.05 -11.07
C LEU A 107 -4.78 -2.95 -11.86
N GLY A 108 -3.88 -3.66 -11.17
CA GLY A 108 -3.02 -4.68 -11.74
C GLY A 108 -1.88 -5.04 -10.81
N THR A 109 -1.11 -6.05 -11.22
CA THR A 109 -0.04 -6.64 -10.40
C THR A 109 1.25 -6.77 -11.21
N LEU A 110 2.33 -6.20 -10.67
CA LEU A 110 3.68 -6.33 -11.22
C LEU A 110 4.45 -7.37 -10.42
N THR A 111 5.08 -8.34 -11.08
CA THR A 111 5.86 -9.39 -10.40
C THR A 111 7.31 -8.97 -10.29
N LEU A 112 7.89 -9.06 -9.09
CA LEU A 112 9.30 -8.78 -8.86
C LEU A 112 10.17 -9.93 -9.35
N SER A 113 11.48 -9.73 -9.49
CA SER A 113 12.43 -10.84 -9.62
C SER A 113 12.62 -11.55 -8.27
N GLN A 114 13.22 -12.73 -8.30
CA GLN A 114 13.66 -13.47 -7.12
C GLN A 114 15.17 -13.71 -7.22
N PRO A 115 16.02 -13.12 -6.35
CA PRO A 115 15.71 -12.10 -5.34
C PRO A 115 15.16 -10.80 -5.94
N CYS A 116 14.48 -9.99 -5.13
CA CYS A 116 13.77 -8.78 -5.58
C CYS A 116 14.66 -7.54 -5.66
N GLY A 117 15.82 -7.54 -4.99
CA GLY A 117 16.72 -6.39 -5.01
C GLY A 117 17.97 -6.57 -4.15
N GLN A 118 18.65 -5.46 -3.90
CA GLN A 118 19.82 -5.37 -3.04
C GLN A 118 19.89 -4.04 -2.28
N VAL A 119 20.63 -4.01 -1.17
CA VAL A 119 20.96 -2.78 -0.44
C VAL A 119 22.29 -2.21 -0.94
N ASP A 120 22.27 -0.95 -1.34
CA ASP A 120 23.44 -0.18 -1.72
C ASP A 120 23.79 0.84 -0.63
N THR A 121 25.04 0.86 -0.20
CA THR A 121 25.57 1.86 0.73
C THR A 121 26.67 2.66 0.06
N THR A 122 26.37 3.92 -0.27
CA THR A 122 27.28 4.82 -0.98
C THR A 122 27.72 5.97 -0.09
N ARG A 123 29.02 6.25 -0.07
CA ARG A 123 29.56 7.42 0.64
C ARG A 123 29.41 8.67 -0.23
N VAL A 124 28.73 9.70 0.28
CA VAL A 124 28.56 11.01 -0.36
C VAL A 124 29.18 12.07 0.54
N GLY A 125 30.41 12.48 0.20
CA GLY A 125 31.20 13.39 1.03
C GLY A 125 31.47 12.82 2.43
N ALA A 126 30.97 13.51 3.46
CA ALA A 126 31.08 13.09 4.86
C ALA A 126 29.94 12.16 5.33
N ALA A 127 28.91 11.95 4.49
CA ALA A 127 27.72 11.17 4.81
C ALA A 127 27.67 9.83 4.06
N TYR A 128 26.80 8.94 4.52
CA TYR A 128 26.45 7.70 3.83
C TYR A 128 24.98 7.76 3.42
N VAL A 129 24.73 7.43 2.15
CA VAL A 129 23.39 7.19 1.60
C VAL A 129 23.19 5.68 1.57
N VAL A 130 22.09 5.23 2.16
CA VAL A 130 21.63 3.84 2.09
C VAL A 130 20.38 3.84 1.23
N SER A 131 20.40 3.03 0.17
CA SER A 131 19.31 2.89 -0.77
C SER A 131 19.03 1.41 -1.04
N THR A 132 17.78 1.10 -1.33
CA THR A 132 17.40 -0.23 -1.84
C THR A 132 17.18 -0.14 -3.33
N THR A 133 17.88 -0.96 -4.11
CA THR A 133 17.70 -1.05 -5.56
C THR A 133 16.94 -2.34 -5.85
N PHE A 134 15.71 -2.22 -6.34
CA PHE A 134 15.00 -3.39 -6.88
C PHE A 134 15.61 -3.84 -8.20
N PHE A 135 15.57 -5.14 -8.46
CA PHE A 135 15.99 -5.74 -9.72
C PHE A 135 14.86 -5.67 -10.75
N ALA A 136 14.75 -6.66 -11.65
CA ALA A 136 13.79 -6.61 -12.75
C ALA A 136 12.35 -6.81 -12.25
N TRP A 137 11.42 -6.08 -12.87
CA TRP A 137 9.99 -6.23 -12.65
C TRP A 137 9.37 -6.76 -13.94
N THR A 138 8.49 -7.73 -13.82
CA THR A 138 7.66 -8.19 -14.93
C THR A 138 6.46 -7.26 -15.03
N GLU A 139 6.31 -6.60 -16.18
CA GLU A 139 5.19 -5.72 -16.49
C GLU A 139 3.87 -6.48 -16.48
N ASP A 140 2.80 -5.80 -16.09
CA ASP A 140 1.45 -6.29 -16.26
C ASP A 140 1.03 -5.98 -17.69
N SER A 141 0.85 -7.00 -18.51
CA SER A 141 0.49 -6.81 -19.92
C SER A 141 -0.97 -6.37 -20.13
N ALA A 142 -1.83 -6.52 -19.12
CA ALA A 142 -3.24 -6.24 -19.22
C ALA A 142 -3.84 -5.92 -17.83
N ALA A 143 -3.86 -4.63 -17.50
CA ALA A 143 -4.45 -4.10 -16.27
C ALA A 143 -5.86 -4.65 -16.00
N ASP A 144 -6.16 -4.91 -14.73
CA ASP A 144 -7.43 -5.48 -14.28
C ASP A 144 -8.59 -4.48 -14.37
N ALA A 145 -8.33 -3.19 -14.15
CA ALA A 145 -9.37 -2.16 -14.08
C ALA A 145 -8.89 -0.77 -14.52
N SER A 146 -9.85 0.10 -14.87
CA SER A 146 -9.60 1.49 -15.26
C SER A 146 -9.91 2.45 -14.13
N GLN A 147 -8.90 2.96 -13.43
CA GLN A 147 -9.01 4.07 -12.47
C GLN A 147 -7.65 4.76 -12.31
N GLN A 148 -7.65 5.85 -11.55
CA GLN A 148 -6.40 6.45 -11.08
C GLN A 148 -5.80 5.59 -9.96
N ALA A 149 -4.55 5.14 -10.14
CA ALA A 149 -3.75 4.53 -9.09
C ALA A 149 -3.42 5.57 -8.03
N ALA A 150 -3.72 5.24 -6.77
CA ALA A 150 -3.53 6.12 -5.63
C ALA A 150 -2.45 5.61 -4.68
N TRP A 151 -2.33 4.29 -4.54
CA TRP A 151 -1.37 3.66 -3.65
C TRP A 151 -1.04 2.24 -4.12
N GLY A 152 -0.01 1.63 -3.56
CA GLY A 152 0.40 0.29 -3.91
C GLY A 152 0.93 -0.48 -2.71
N ARG A 153 0.85 -1.80 -2.82
CA ARG A 153 1.27 -2.75 -1.80
C ARG A 153 2.28 -3.71 -2.37
N PHE A 154 3.40 -3.85 -1.70
CA PHE A 154 4.29 -4.96 -1.91
C PHE A 154 3.89 -6.16 -1.07
N ARG A 155 3.90 -7.34 -1.70
CA ARG A 155 3.67 -8.64 -1.07
C ARG A 155 4.85 -9.56 -1.34
N ASP A 156 5.13 -10.45 -0.39
CA ASP A 156 6.00 -11.60 -0.64
C ASP A 156 5.35 -12.59 -1.61
N GLY A 157 6.10 -13.59 -2.07
CA GLY A 157 5.58 -14.61 -2.98
C GLY A 157 4.49 -15.53 -2.39
N ASN A 158 4.18 -15.43 -1.09
CA ASN A 158 3.05 -16.09 -0.44
C ASN A 158 1.84 -15.15 -0.29
N GLY A 159 1.90 -13.93 -0.84
CA GLY A 159 0.83 -12.93 -0.79
C GLY A 159 0.77 -12.13 0.52
N GLN A 160 1.76 -12.26 1.41
CA GLN A 160 1.75 -11.52 2.67
C GLN A 160 2.27 -10.09 2.48
N PRO A 161 1.62 -9.07 3.08
CA PRO A 161 2.04 -7.68 2.94
C PRO A 161 3.44 -7.45 3.53
N ALA A 162 4.19 -6.56 2.89
CA ALA A 162 5.54 -6.17 3.26
C ALA A 162 5.74 -4.66 3.36
N LEU A 163 5.14 -3.90 2.45
CA LEU A 163 5.24 -2.43 2.42
C LEU A 163 4.05 -1.84 1.68
N ASP A 164 3.53 -0.73 2.18
CA ASP A 164 2.55 0.10 1.49
C ASP A 164 3.11 1.51 1.27
N GLY A 165 2.58 2.20 0.27
CA GLY A 165 2.98 3.57 -0.03
C GLY A 165 2.12 4.19 -1.12
N SER A 166 2.15 5.52 -1.15
CA SER A 166 1.44 6.32 -2.16
C SER A 166 2.02 6.08 -3.55
N VAL A 167 1.16 6.07 -4.57
CA VAL A 167 1.54 5.93 -5.98
C VAL A 167 1.28 7.24 -6.70
N GLY A 168 2.23 7.64 -7.53
CA GLY A 168 2.08 8.84 -8.33
C GLY A 168 3.03 8.89 -9.52
N VAL A 169 2.96 10.00 -10.25
CA VAL A 169 3.88 10.30 -11.35
C VAL A 169 5.04 11.16 -10.85
N GLU A 170 6.07 11.34 -11.68
CA GLU A 170 7.24 12.16 -11.34
C GLU A 170 6.83 13.57 -10.87
N GLY A 171 7.40 14.00 -9.75
CA GLY A 171 7.09 15.30 -9.14
C GLY A 171 5.86 15.31 -8.22
N SER A 172 5.13 14.20 -8.10
CA SER A 172 3.98 14.09 -7.16
C SER A 172 4.37 14.09 -5.68
N GLY A 173 5.62 13.72 -5.37
CA GLY A 173 6.05 13.45 -3.99
C GLY A 173 5.55 12.11 -3.44
N ALA A 174 4.93 11.27 -4.27
CA ALA A 174 4.52 9.92 -3.89
C ALA A 174 5.71 9.00 -3.63
N ASP A 175 5.48 7.97 -2.82
CA ASP A 175 6.50 6.97 -2.45
C ASP A 175 6.92 6.13 -3.65
N PHE A 176 5.97 5.78 -4.52
CA PHE A 176 6.18 4.97 -5.71
C PHE A 176 5.86 5.77 -6.98
N ILE A 177 6.88 5.91 -7.84
CA ILE A 177 6.77 6.68 -9.07
C ILE A 177 6.58 5.73 -10.26
N ILE A 178 5.44 5.88 -10.96
CA ILE A 178 5.11 5.14 -12.18
C ILE A 178 4.97 6.08 -13.38
N ASN A 179 4.86 5.50 -14.59
CA ASN A 179 4.80 6.31 -15.82
C ASN A 179 3.46 7.04 -16.01
N THR A 180 2.35 6.41 -15.60
CA THR A 180 1.01 7.00 -15.61
C THR A 180 0.24 6.50 -14.39
N ALA A 181 -0.42 7.41 -13.68
CA ALA A 181 -1.35 7.04 -12.61
C ALA A 181 -2.74 6.71 -13.17
N ASP A 182 -3.09 7.18 -14.37
CA ASP A 182 -4.34 6.79 -15.03
C ASP A 182 -4.16 5.43 -15.69
N ILE A 183 -4.70 4.40 -15.05
CA ILE A 183 -4.67 3.02 -15.54
C ILE A 183 -5.91 2.76 -16.38
N VAL A 184 -5.72 2.04 -17.48
CA VAL A 184 -6.80 1.63 -18.39
C VAL A 184 -6.81 0.10 -18.46
N ALA A 185 -7.95 -0.51 -18.12
CA ALA A 185 -8.16 -1.94 -18.16
C ALA A 185 -7.76 -2.53 -19.53
N GLY A 186 -7.05 -3.66 -19.50
CA GLY A 186 -6.50 -4.33 -20.67
C GLY A 186 -5.29 -3.65 -21.30
N GLY A 187 -4.89 -2.46 -20.83
CA GLY A 187 -3.65 -1.80 -21.22
C GLY A 187 -2.46 -2.27 -20.37
N PRO A 188 -1.22 -2.13 -20.85
CA PRO A 188 -0.06 -2.54 -20.06
C PRO A 188 0.25 -1.55 -18.94
N ILE A 189 0.57 -2.06 -17.74
CA ILE A 189 1.14 -1.28 -16.63
C ILE A 189 2.65 -1.46 -16.66
N ARG A 190 3.36 -0.34 -16.79
CA ARG A 190 4.83 -0.31 -16.88
C ARG A 190 5.43 0.58 -15.82
N ILE A 191 6.55 0.12 -15.25
CA ILE A 191 7.43 1.00 -14.49
C ILE A 191 8.18 1.89 -15.47
N LYS A 192 8.28 3.20 -15.17
CA LYS A 192 9.03 4.11 -16.03
C LYS A 192 10.51 3.69 -16.01
N ALA A 193 11.10 3.59 -17.20
CA ALA A 193 12.51 3.22 -17.33
C ALA A 193 13.39 4.18 -16.52
N GLY A 194 14.26 3.65 -15.65
CA GLY A 194 15.11 4.45 -14.77
C GLY A 194 14.43 5.01 -13.52
N THR A 195 13.17 4.66 -13.23
CA THR A 195 12.47 5.02 -11.98
C THR A 195 12.19 3.81 -11.11
N THR A 196 13.06 2.79 -11.14
CA THR A 196 12.99 1.68 -10.19
C THR A 196 12.70 2.25 -8.81
N PRO A 197 11.66 1.79 -8.09
CA PRO A 197 11.38 2.30 -6.76
C PRO A 197 12.66 2.21 -5.94
N VAL A 198 13.11 3.34 -5.39
CA VAL A 198 14.26 3.35 -4.50
C VAL A 198 13.74 3.77 -3.14
N LEU A 199 13.82 2.85 -2.18
CA LEU A 199 13.69 3.23 -0.78
C LEU A 199 15.00 3.88 -0.39
N ILE A 200 15.01 5.21 -0.40
CA ILE A 200 16.11 6.01 0.14
C ILE A 200 15.72 6.33 1.56
N GLU A 201 16.42 5.75 2.54
CA GLU A 201 16.35 6.32 3.87
C GLU A 201 17.01 7.71 3.79
N PRO A 202 16.32 8.81 4.15
CA PRO A 202 16.96 10.12 4.17
C PRO A 202 18.19 10.07 5.08
N GLY A 203 19.35 10.37 4.49
CA GLY A 203 20.62 10.50 5.19
C GLY A 203 20.77 11.93 5.68
N ALA A 204 20.86 12.09 7.00
CA ALA A 204 21.10 13.37 7.67
C ALA A 204 22.43 14.04 7.31
#